data_AF-A0A4V3DUH5-F1
#
_entry.id   AF-A0A4V3DUH5-F1
#
_cell.length_a   1.000
_cell.length_b   1.000
_cell.length_c   1.000
_cell.angle_alpha   90.00
_cell.angle_beta   90.00
_cell.angle_gamma   90.00
#
_symmetry.space_group_name_H-M   'P 1'
#
loop_
_entity.id
_entity.type
_entity.pdbx_description
1 polymer ?
#
loop_
_entity_poly.entity_id
_entity_poly.type
_entity_poly.pdbx_seq_one_letter_code
_entity_poly.pdbx_strand_id
1 'polypeptide(L)'
;TQGDLSNPLKPNIHLEITSGEGIAGVTSPSSLSTKQIQALYDTIVKTIRIRPIGGHDKTSDATPAAPKVPDRLPLGSKVASGRPCPESGLWQCTHPQAMPRQQSFTIGQTMPSVLVPNQRSLWQKLKGTPEELAIDSEWELVQHG
;
A
#
# COMPACT_ATOMS: atom_id res chain seq x y z
N THR A 1 12.88 -22.61 -19.11
CA THR A 1 13.60 -23.83 -18.70
C THR A 1 12.62 -24.98 -18.70
N GLN A 2 13.07 -26.20 -19.02
CA GLN A 2 12.18 -27.36 -18.97
C GLN A 2 11.82 -27.67 -17.51
N GLY A 3 10.51 -27.70 -17.23
CA GLY A 3 9.98 -28.10 -15.93
C GLY A 3 10.15 -29.59 -15.66
N ASP A 4 9.90 -29.97 -14.41
CA ASP A 4 9.93 -31.35 -13.94
C ASP A 4 8.53 -31.73 -13.45
N LEU A 5 7.93 -32.74 -14.09
CA LEU A 5 6.57 -33.20 -13.79
C LEU A 5 6.43 -33.76 -12.37
N SER A 6 7.52 -34.23 -11.77
CA SER A 6 7.53 -34.78 -10.41
C SER A 6 7.76 -33.73 -9.33
N ASN A 7 8.16 -32.51 -9.70
CA ASN A 7 8.54 -31.46 -8.77
C ASN A 7 7.67 -30.20 -8.94
N PRO A 8 6.70 -29.95 -8.04
CA PRO A 8 5.80 -28.79 -8.14
C PRO A 8 6.51 -27.44 -7.96
N LEU A 9 7.73 -27.41 -7.43
CA LEU A 9 8.54 -26.20 -7.28
C LEU A 9 9.39 -25.90 -8.52
N LYS A 10 9.34 -26.76 -9.54
CA LYS A 10 10.05 -26.59 -10.82
C LYS A 10 9.10 -26.72 -12.01
N PRO A 11 8.13 -25.79 -12.14
CA PRO A 11 7.16 -25.83 -13.23
C PRO A 11 7.82 -25.57 -14.59
N ASN A 12 7.16 -26.02 -15.66
CA ASN A 12 7.42 -25.51 -17.00
C ASN A 12 6.59 -24.24 -17.18
N ILE A 13 7.25 -23.12 -17.47
CA ILE A 13 6.59 -21.82 -17.68
C ILE A 13 6.94 -21.33 -19.09
N HIS A 14 5.91 -21.02 -19.87
CA HIS A 14 6.02 -20.43 -21.20
C HIS A 14 5.43 -19.02 -21.18
N LEU A 15 6.20 -18.04 -21.69
CA LEU A 15 5.75 -16.65 -21.82
C LEU A 15 5.95 -16.20 -23.26
N GLU A 16 4.89 -15.66 -23.83
CA GLU A 16 4.86 -15.09 -25.16
C GLU A 16 4.30 -13.66 -25.07
N ILE A 17 4.90 -12.74 -25.83
CA ILE A 17 4.40 -11.37 -25.99
C ILE A 17 4.14 -11.15 -27.47
N THR A 18 2.87 -10.97 -27.80
CA THR A 18 2.42 -10.59 -29.14
C THR A 18 2.07 -9.11 -29.14
N SER A 19 2.55 -8.36 -30.13
CA SER A 19 2.29 -6.92 -30.25
C SER A 19 1.80 -6.61 -31.66
N GLY A 20 0.94 -5.60 -31.79
CA GLY A 20 0.36 -5.25 -33.09
C GLY A 20 -0.75 -6.20 -33.54
N GLU A 21 -1.30 -7.00 -32.64
CA GLU A 21 -2.47 -7.82 -32.92
C GLU A 21 -3.72 -6.93 -32.99
N GLY A 22 -4.41 -6.97 -34.13
CA GLY A 22 -5.68 -6.29 -34.34
C GLY A 22 -6.84 -7.26 -34.48
N ILE A 23 -8.02 -6.73 -34.80
CA ILE A 23 -9.24 -7.53 -34.98
C ILE A 23 -9.21 -8.32 -36.30
N ALA A 24 -9.71 -9.55 -36.25
CA ALA A 24 -9.88 -10.44 -37.42
C ALA A 24 -8.58 -10.75 -38.20
N GLY A 25 -7.44 -10.87 -37.51
CA GLY A 25 -6.16 -11.24 -38.12
C GLY A 25 -5.44 -10.10 -38.84
N VAL A 26 -6.00 -8.88 -38.80
CA VAL A 26 -5.31 -7.68 -39.28
C VAL A 26 -4.27 -7.28 -38.25
N THR A 27 -3.00 -7.27 -38.63
CA THR A 27 -1.94 -6.74 -37.77
C THR A 27 -1.76 -5.25 -37.99
N SER A 28 -1.48 -4.51 -36.92
CA SER A 28 -1.16 -3.09 -36.94
C SER A 28 0.22 -2.85 -36.34
N PRO A 29 0.91 -1.76 -36.69
CA PRO A 29 2.17 -1.43 -36.06
C PRO A 29 2.00 -1.30 -34.54
N SER A 30 2.85 -1.98 -33.77
CA SER A 30 2.89 -1.79 -32.33
C SER A 30 3.34 -0.35 -32.00
N SER A 31 2.72 0.26 -30.98
CA SER A 31 3.19 1.52 -30.42
C SER A 31 4.53 1.37 -29.68
N LEU A 32 4.93 0.13 -29.38
CA LEU A 32 6.20 -0.20 -28.76
C LEU A 32 7.23 -0.64 -29.79
N SER A 33 8.43 -0.08 -29.71
CA SER A 33 9.58 -0.60 -30.45
C SER A 33 10.00 -1.97 -29.92
N THR A 34 10.71 -2.76 -30.75
CA THR A 34 11.26 -4.05 -30.35
C THR A 34 12.09 -3.98 -29.07
N LYS A 35 12.86 -2.89 -28.88
CA LYS A 35 13.66 -2.69 -27.66
C LYS A 35 12.79 -2.51 -26.41
N GLN A 36 11.67 -1.79 -26.52
CA GLN A 36 10.74 -1.61 -25.42
C GLN A 36 9.99 -2.91 -25.10
N ILE A 37 9.63 -3.69 -26.12
CA ILE A 37 9.02 -5.01 -25.94
C ILE A 37 9.98 -5.96 -25.23
N GLN A 38 11.26 -5.98 -25.62
CA GLN A 38 12.28 -6.78 -24.94
C GLN A 38 12.46 -6.35 -23.48
N ALA A 39 12.57 -5.05 -23.22
CA ALA A 39 12.71 -4.54 -21.86
C ALA A 39 11.49 -4.88 -20.98
N LEU A 40 10.29 -4.85 -21.55
CA LEU A 40 9.06 -5.29 -20.89
C LEU A 40 9.12 -6.79 -20.55
N TYR A 41 9.48 -7.63 -21.53
CA TYR A 41 9.65 -9.07 -21.33
C TYR A 41 10.62 -9.36 -20.18
N ASP A 42 11.81 -8.75 -20.21
CA ASP A 42 12.84 -8.95 -19.19
C ASP A 42 12.37 -8.51 -17.81
N THR A 43 11.62 -7.41 -17.74
CA THR A 43 11.05 -6.90 -16.48
C THR A 43 10.03 -7.88 -15.92
N ILE A 44 9.13 -8.42 -16.76
CA ILE A 44 8.13 -9.41 -16.34
C ILE A 44 8.83 -10.67 -15.83
N VAL A 45 9.76 -11.24 -16.60
CA VAL A 45 10.48 -12.47 -16.23
C VAL A 45 11.17 -12.33 -14.87
N LYS A 46 11.80 -11.19 -14.59
CA LYS A 46 12.48 -10.93 -13.31
C LYS A 46 11.55 -10.90 -12.09
N THR A 47 10.25 -10.67 -12.29
CA THR A 47 9.27 -10.62 -11.19
C THR A 47 8.67 -11.98 -10.84
N ILE A 48 8.80 -12.97 -11.72
CA ILE A 48 8.20 -14.29 -11.53
C ILE A 48 9.02 -15.08 -10.51
N ARG A 49 8.37 -15.52 -9.43
CA ARG A 49 8.99 -16.33 -8.38
C ARG A 49 8.00 -17.36 -7.83
N ILE A 50 8.53 -18.51 -7.40
CA ILE A 50 7.75 -19.49 -6.63
C ILE A 50 7.38 -18.85 -5.29
N ARG A 51 6.11 -19.00 -4.88
CA ARG A 51 5.65 -18.54 -3.57
C ARG A 51 6.42 -19.28 -2.47
N PRO A 52 7.11 -18.59 -1.57
CA PRO A 52 7.72 -19.25 -0.42
C PRO A 52 6.64 -19.87 0.46
N ILE A 53 6.74 -21.18 0.71
CA ILE A 53 5.89 -21.92 1.64
C ILE A 53 6.70 -22.24 2.90
N GLY A 54 6.72 -21.29 3.84
CA GLY A 54 7.26 -21.52 5.18
C GLY A 54 6.12 -21.92 6.12
N GLY A 55 6.22 -23.11 6.74
CA GLY A 55 5.31 -23.58 7.80
C GLY A 55 4.04 -24.25 7.29
N HIS A 56 3.67 -25.38 7.89
CA HIS A 56 2.42 -26.10 7.64
C HIS A 56 1.21 -25.27 8.07
N ASP A 57 0.74 -24.35 7.23
CA ASP A 57 -0.60 -23.79 7.36
C ASP A 57 -1.43 -24.21 6.15
N LYS A 58 -2.34 -25.15 6.40
CA LYS A 58 -3.33 -25.67 5.45
C LYS A 58 -4.15 -24.50 4.89
N THR A 59 -4.12 -24.34 3.57
CA THR A 59 -4.91 -23.38 2.78
C THR A 59 -6.41 -23.72 2.70
N SER A 60 -7.04 -24.24 3.75
CA SER A 60 -8.46 -24.65 3.69
C SER A 60 -9.30 -24.28 4.90
N ASP A 61 -8.76 -23.52 5.84
CA ASP A 61 -9.58 -22.80 6.80
C ASP A 61 -9.30 -21.31 6.65
N ALA A 62 -10.37 -20.53 6.47
CA ALA A 62 -10.36 -19.10 6.67
C ALA A 62 -10.13 -18.83 8.17
N THR A 63 -8.90 -19.05 8.63
CA THR A 63 -8.38 -18.59 9.91
C THR A 63 -7.10 -17.83 9.58
N PRO A 64 -6.99 -16.52 9.88
CA PRO A 64 -5.82 -15.73 9.53
C PRO A 64 -4.57 -16.39 10.11
N ALA A 65 -3.60 -16.68 9.24
CA ALA A 65 -2.29 -17.15 9.65
C ALA A 65 -1.77 -16.23 10.77
N ALA A 66 -1.25 -16.84 11.85
CA ALA A 66 -0.60 -16.11 12.92
C ALA A 66 0.40 -15.12 12.27
N PRO A 67 0.37 -13.84 12.65
CA PRO A 67 1.11 -12.82 11.92
C PRO A 67 2.58 -13.23 11.91
N LYS A 68 3.18 -13.31 10.71
CA LYS A 68 4.62 -13.03 10.58
C LYS A 68 4.83 -11.79 11.43
N VAL A 69 5.70 -11.87 12.45
CA VAL A 69 6.10 -10.68 13.21
C VAL A 69 6.38 -9.61 12.17
N PRO A 70 5.53 -8.58 12.06
CA PRO A 70 5.68 -7.63 10.98
C PRO A 70 7.06 -7.02 11.15
N ASP A 71 7.84 -6.96 10.08
CA ASP A 71 9.03 -6.10 10.07
C ASP A 71 8.54 -4.75 10.54
N ARG A 72 8.93 -4.38 11.77
CA ARG A 72 8.42 -3.21 12.46
C ARG A 72 8.50 -2.02 11.51
N LEU A 73 7.40 -1.31 11.35
CA LEU A 73 7.31 -0.15 10.50
C LEU A 73 8.38 0.85 10.95
N PRO A 74 9.29 1.30 10.07
CA PRO A 74 10.39 2.15 10.50
C PRO A 74 9.86 3.45 11.11
N LEU A 75 10.50 3.91 12.19
CA LEU A 75 10.24 5.24 12.75
C LEU A 75 10.38 6.30 11.65
N GLY A 76 9.49 7.29 11.66
CA GLY A 76 9.35 8.29 10.60
C GLY A 76 8.38 7.89 9.48
N SER A 77 7.79 6.70 9.52
CA SER A 77 6.76 6.29 8.56
C SER A 77 5.49 7.11 8.70
N LYS A 78 4.89 7.51 7.57
CA LYS A 78 3.72 8.40 7.51
C LYS A 78 2.46 7.69 7.03
N VAL A 79 1.33 8.03 7.61
CA VAL A 79 0.01 7.47 7.29
C VAL A 79 -1.04 8.57 7.30
N ALA A 80 -1.89 8.61 6.27
CA ALA A 80 -3.00 9.57 6.18
C ALA A 80 -4.17 9.19 7.12
N SER A 81 -4.92 10.20 7.57
CA SER A 81 -6.20 10.04 8.26
C SER A 81 -7.20 9.23 7.43
N GLY A 82 -8.10 8.53 8.12
CA GLY A 82 -9.06 7.61 7.52
C GLY A 82 -8.50 6.22 7.17
N ARG A 83 -7.17 6.03 7.20
CA ARG A 83 -6.55 4.72 7.00
C ARG A 83 -6.42 3.94 8.32
N PRO A 84 -6.49 2.60 8.29
CA PRO A 84 -6.17 1.79 9.47
C PRO A 84 -4.69 1.94 9.82
N CYS A 85 -4.41 2.07 11.12
CA CYS A 85 -3.07 2.19 11.67
C CYS A 85 -2.27 0.91 11.36
N PRO A 86 -1.14 0.99 10.66
CA PRO A 86 -0.35 -0.17 10.29
C PRO A 86 0.48 -0.73 11.46
N GLU A 87 0.78 0.08 12.48
CA GLU A 87 1.63 -0.32 13.61
C GLU A 87 1.24 0.39 14.92
N SER A 88 1.17 -0.37 16.01
CA SER A 88 0.94 0.17 17.34
C SER A 88 2.11 1.04 17.80
N GLY A 89 1.82 2.22 18.33
CA GLY A 89 2.86 3.12 18.81
C GLY A 89 2.37 4.53 19.06
N LEU A 90 3.31 5.41 19.39
CA LEU A 90 3.08 6.84 19.48
C LEU A 90 3.25 7.45 18.08
N TRP A 91 2.22 8.14 17.62
CA TRP A 91 2.23 8.84 16.33
C TRP A 91 2.10 10.34 16.54
N GLN A 92 2.77 11.11 15.70
CA GLN A 92 2.77 12.56 15.71
C GLN A 92 2.12 13.11 14.44
N CYS A 93 1.14 14.00 14.58
CA CYS A 93 0.58 14.69 13.42
C CYS A 93 1.62 15.67 12.85
N THR A 94 1.79 15.66 11.53
CA THR A 94 2.70 16.56 10.81
C THR A 94 2.16 17.99 10.74
N HIS A 95 0.86 18.19 10.99
CA HIS A 95 0.24 19.51 10.94
C HIS A 95 0.60 20.35 12.19
N PRO A 96 1.12 21.58 12.03
CA PRO A 96 1.70 22.35 13.14
C PRO A 96 0.68 22.79 14.20
N GLN A 97 -0.58 22.96 13.80
CA GLN A 97 -1.68 23.39 14.67
C GLN A 97 -2.62 22.23 15.05
N ALA A 98 -2.16 20.99 14.88
CA ALA A 98 -2.91 19.80 15.23
C ALA A 98 -3.24 19.72 16.71
N MET A 99 -4.50 19.43 17.05
CA MET A 99 -4.91 19.12 18.42
C MET A 99 -5.70 17.80 18.45
N PRO A 100 -5.22 16.75 19.17
CA PRO A 100 -3.91 16.62 19.80
C PRO A 100 -2.77 16.45 18.79
N ARG A 101 -1.54 16.87 19.15
CA ARG A 101 -0.36 16.78 18.27
C ARG A 101 0.28 15.39 18.25
N GLN A 102 0.16 14.63 19.32
CA GLN A 102 0.66 13.27 19.45
C GLN A 102 -0.42 12.40 20.07
N GLN A 103 -0.54 11.18 19.56
CA GLN A 103 -1.53 10.23 20.03
C GLN A 103 -1.01 8.80 19.84
N SER A 104 -1.29 7.95 20.84
CA SER A 104 -1.00 6.52 20.75
C SER A 104 -2.11 5.82 19.95
N PHE A 105 -1.70 5.04 18.96
CA PHE A 105 -2.61 4.22 18.16
C PHE A 105 -2.25 2.76 18.30
N THR A 106 -3.26 1.90 18.18
CA THR A 106 -3.10 0.45 18.10
C THR A 106 -3.25 -0.01 16.65
N ILE A 107 -2.54 -1.05 16.24
CA ILE A 107 -2.67 -1.65 14.92
C ILE A 107 -4.15 -1.92 14.57
N GLY A 108 -4.55 -1.54 13.35
CA GLY A 108 -5.91 -1.63 12.85
C GLY A 108 -6.83 -0.45 13.22
N GLN A 109 -6.47 0.41 14.18
CA GLN A 109 -7.29 1.57 14.56
C GLN A 109 -7.31 2.62 13.43
N THR A 110 -8.48 3.13 13.06
CA THR A 110 -8.57 4.20 12.05
C THR A 110 -7.91 5.47 12.54
N MET A 111 -6.98 6.00 11.74
CA MET A 111 -6.29 7.26 12.00
C MET A 111 -7.29 8.42 11.93
N PRO A 112 -7.46 9.24 12.98
CA PRO A 112 -8.45 10.31 13.00
C PRO A 112 -8.02 11.49 12.14
N SER A 113 -9.01 12.21 11.59
CA SER A 113 -8.81 13.57 11.10
C SER A 113 -8.49 14.49 12.29
N VAL A 114 -7.67 15.49 12.05
CA VAL A 114 -7.16 16.36 13.11
C VAL A 114 -7.93 17.67 13.13
N LEU A 115 -8.26 18.13 14.33
CA LEU A 115 -8.88 19.43 14.54
C LEU A 115 -7.80 20.51 14.48
N VAL A 116 -8.04 21.51 13.64
CA VAL A 116 -7.18 22.67 13.49
C VAL A 116 -8.01 23.92 13.78
N PRO A 117 -7.48 24.89 14.56
CA PRO A 117 -8.14 26.15 14.82
C PRO A 117 -8.43 26.88 13.50
N ASN A 118 -9.70 27.21 13.30
CA ASN A 118 -10.15 27.85 12.09
C ASN A 118 -9.66 29.30 12.09
N GLN A 119 -8.63 29.64 11.32
CA GLN A 119 -8.13 31.01 11.19
C GLN A 119 -9.13 31.86 10.40
N ARG A 120 -10.20 32.30 11.05
CA ARG A 120 -11.32 33.01 10.43
C ARG A 120 -11.62 34.35 11.10
N SER A 121 -11.95 35.31 10.25
CA SER A 121 -12.09 36.73 10.56
C SER A 121 -13.29 37.01 11.47
N LEU A 122 -13.21 38.09 12.26
CA LEU A 122 -14.17 38.47 13.31
C LEU A 122 -15.64 38.46 12.87
N TRP A 123 -15.93 38.63 11.58
CA TRP A 123 -17.27 38.57 10.99
C TRP A 123 -17.88 37.15 10.93
N GLN A 124 -17.05 36.11 10.89
CA GLN A 124 -17.50 34.71 10.86
C GLN A 124 -17.85 34.19 12.26
N LYS A 125 -17.33 34.80 13.34
CA LYS A 125 -17.76 34.53 14.73
C LYS A 125 -19.22 34.94 14.98
N LEU A 126 -19.75 35.93 14.24
CA LEU A 126 -21.14 36.37 14.40
C LEU A 126 -22.17 35.38 13.82
N LYS A 127 -21.75 34.44 12.96
CA LYS A 127 -22.64 33.48 12.27
C LYS A 127 -22.67 32.08 12.92
N GLY A 128 -22.16 31.93 14.15
CA GLY A 128 -22.27 30.68 14.92
C GLY A 128 -21.61 29.46 14.26
N THR A 129 -20.59 29.67 13.43
CA THR A 129 -19.87 28.59 12.74
C THR A 129 -18.81 27.95 13.66
N PRO A 130 -18.55 26.63 13.59
CA PRO A 130 -17.62 25.94 14.49
C PRO A 130 -16.22 26.53 14.51
N GLU A 131 -15.63 26.66 15.71
CA GLU A 131 -14.30 27.24 15.95
C GLU A 131 -13.14 26.35 15.46
N GLU A 132 -13.40 25.05 15.26
CA GLU A 132 -12.41 24.05 14.86
C GLU A 132 -12.84 23.35 13.56
N LEU A 133 -11.88 23.09 12.67
CA LEU A 133 -12.10 22.36 11.43
C LEU A 133 -11.37 21.02 11.49
N ALA A 134 -12.11 19.92 11.27
CA ALA A 134 -11.51 18.61 11.03
C ALA A 134 -10.92 18.58 9.62
N ILE A 135 -9.61 18.38 9.52
CA ILE A 135 -8.90 18.25 8.24
C ILE A 135 -8.26 16.87 8.10
N ASP A 136 -8.10 16.44 6.86
CA ASP A 136 -7.27 15.28 6.57
C ASP A 136 -5.82 15.61 6.87
N SER A 137 -5.16 14.71 7.61
CA SER A 137 -3.83 14.94 8.17
C SER A 137 -2.96 13.69 8.03
N GLU A 138 -1.65 13.89 8.05
CA GLU A 138 -0.69 12.81 8.05
C GLU A 138 -0.10 12.63 9.45
N TRP A 139 -0.03 11.37 9.87
CA TRP A 139 0.51 10.92 11.14
C TRP A 139 1.83 10.21 10.90
N GLU A 140 2.87 10.57 11.66
CA GLU A 140 4.22 10.02 11.58
C GLU A 140 4.53 9.17 12.82
N LEU A 141 5.06 7.95 12.63
CA LEU A 141 5.40 7.05 13.73
C LEU A 141 6.67 7.55 14.43
N VAL A 142 6.56 7.94 15.69
CA VAL A 142 7.70 8.45 16.47
C VAL A 142 8.25 7.43 17.47
N GLN A 143 7.42 6.51 17.95
CA GLN A 143 7.83 5.48 18.89
C GLN A 143 7.00 4.21 18.73
N HIS A 144 7.63 3.04 18.81
CA HIS A 144 6.92 1.77 18.91
C HIS A 144 6.25 1.62 20.28
N GLY A 145 5.05 1.01 20.29
CA GLY A 145 4.33 0.65 21.51
C GLY A 145 4.79 -0.67 22.11
#